data_AF-A0A8H4V188-F1
#
_entry.id   AF-A0A8H4V188-F1
#
_cell.length_a   1.000
_cell.length_b   1.000
_cell.length_c   1.000
_cell.angle_alpha   90.00
_cell.angle_beta   90.00
_cell.angle_gamma   90.00
#
_symmetry.space_group_name_H-M   'P 1'
#
loop_
_entity.id
_entity.type
_entity.pdbx_description
1 polymer ?
#
loop_
_entity_poly.entity_id
_entity_poly.type
_entity_poly.pdbx_seq_one_letter_code
_entity_poly.pdbx_strand_id
1 'polypeptide(L)'
;MEQARGSELAVVPEAGLPTTNGTPKGVTVDPQPGEYWMKPSRAELSKMSRDQLKQVEGYTVGRQKCGQVTFDRPVDLTTIDLDNVLGGIVQITVRSITVYPDEATKPPRGKGLNVPSTLRIENSWPRGRDRKTSSSIISGPLFDKHVDRLSKVTNTEFVTYEKDTGVWVFRVAHFTTYGLDYEDDE
;
A
#
# COMPACT_ATOMS: atom_id res chain seq x y z
N MET A 1 -72.99 -32.98 4.15
CA MET A 1 -71.92 -33.55 3.32
C MET A 1 -71.02 -32.38 2.93
N GLU A 2 -69.80 -32.18 3.43
CA GLU A 2 -68.68 -33.09 3.74
C GLU A 2 -67.54 -32.87 2.71
N GLN A 3 -66.43 -32.31 3.21
CA GLN A 3 -65.00 -32.64 2.99
C GLN A 3 -64.52 -33.10 1.58
N ALA A 4 -63.31 -32.81 1.07
CA ALA A 4 -62.20 -31.88 1.38
C ALA A 4 -61.21 -32.01 0.16
N ARG A 5 -59.89 -31.68 0.12
CA ARG A 5 -58.89 -31.13 1.05
C ARG A 5 -57.71 -30.56 0.21
N GLY A 6 -56.99 -29.55 0.69
CA GLY A 6 -55.74 -29.09 0.04
C GLY A 6 -55.17 -27.81 0.69
N SER A 7 -54.33 -27.94 1.71
CA SER A 7 -52.85 -27.97 1.57
C SER A 7 -52.24 -26.59 1.78
N GLU A 8 -52.03 -26.26 3.04
CA GLU A 8 -51.43 -25.01 3.56
C GLU A 8 -49.90 -25.06 3.45
N LEU A 9 -49.27 -23.98 2.99
CA LEU A 9 -47.82 -23.77 3.05
C LEU A 9 -47.51 -22.32 3.43
N ALA A 10 -46.44 -22.14 4.20
CA ALA A 10 -46.20 -20.93 4.98
C ALA A 10 -45.76 -19.70 4.16
N VAL A 11 -46.16 -18.52 4.64
CA VAL A 11 -45.63 -17.24 4.18
C VAL A 11 -44.14 -17.15 4.53
N VAL A 12 -43.28 -17.06 3.52
CA VAL A 12 -41.92 -16.56 3.69
C VAL A 12 -41.92 -15.04 3.51
N PRO A 13 -41.45 -14.25 4.48
CA PRO A 13 -41.19 -12.83 4.25
C PRO A 13 -39.96 -12.73 3.34
N GLU A 14 -40.14 -12.22 2.12
CA GLU A 14 -39.00 -11.77 1.32
C GLU A 14 -38.39 -10.54 2.03
N ALA A 15 -37.33 -10.77 2.79
CA ALA A 15 -36.59 -9.71 3.46
C ALA A 15 -35.91 -8.85 2.40
N GLY A 16 -36.56 -7.73 2.05
CA GLY A 16 -36.18 -6.88 0.92
C GLY A 16 -34.70 -6.52 0.93
N LEU A 17 -33.99 -6.98 -0.09
CA LEU A 17 -32.60 -6.60 -0.33
C LEU A 17 -32.50 -5.07 -0.41
N PRO A 18 -31.63 -4.41 0.37
CA PRO A 18 -31.44 -2.98 0.27
C PRO A 18 -30.85 -2.65 -1.11
N THR A 19 -31.72 -2.19 -2.01
CA THR A 19 -31.41 -1.71 -3.36
C THR A 19 -30.64 -0.39 -3.26
N THR A 20 -29.36 -0.51 -2.90
CA THR A 20 -28.43 0.61 -2.87
C THR A 20 -28.19 1.10 -4.29
N ASN A 21 -28.36 2.42 -4.48
CA ASN A 21 -28.35 3.04 -5.80
C ASN A 21 -27.06 2.76 -6.57
N GLY A 22 -27.18 2.55 -7.88
CA GLY A 22 -26.07 2.15 -8.74
C GLY A 22 -24.93 3.16 -8.77
N THR A 23 -23.77 2.77 -8.23
CA THR A 23 -22.51 3.49 -8.39
C THR A 23 -22.09 3.48 -9.87
N PRO A 24 -21.69 4.62 -10.47
CA PRO A 24 -21.07 4.60 -11.79
C PRO A 24 -19.74 3.82 -11.71
N LYS A 25 -19.55 2.83 -12.60
CA LYS A 25 -18.28 2.11 -12.74
C LYS A 25 -17.19 3.11 -13.16
N GLY A 26 -16.21 3.35 -12.30
CA GLY A 26 -15.03 4.18 -12.62
C GLY A 26 -14.56 5.15 -11.55
N VAL A 27 -15.30 5.31 -10.44
CA VAL A 27 -14.92 6.16 -9.29
C VAL A 27 -14.69 5.31 -8.06
N THR A 28 -13.46 5.30 -7.53
CA THR A 28 -13.14 4.71 -6.22
C THR A 28 -12.58 5.76 -5.26
N VAL A 29 -12.87 5.58 -3.98
CA VAL A 29 -12.33 6.38 -2.87
C VAL A 29 -11.17 5.62 -2.24
N ASP A 30 -10.18 6.33 -1.72
CA ASP A 30 -9.07 5.75 -0.97
C ASP A 30 -9.55 4.85 0.18
N PRO A 31 -9.03 3.61 0.31
CA PRO A 31 -9.40 2.73 1.42
C PRO A 31 -8.81 3.26 2.73
N GLN A 32 -9.50 3.01 3.86
CA GLN A 32 -8.89 3.26 5.17
C GLN A 32 -7.68 2.33 5.37
N PRO A 33 -6.49 2.88 5.74
CA PRO A 33 -5.31 2.08 6.04
C PRO A 33 -5.57 0.99 7.07
N GLY A 34 -5.22 -0.25 6.76
CA GLY A 34 -5.31 -1.36 7.70
C GLY A 34 -4.10 -1.47 8.62
N GLU A 35 -3.86 -2.68 9.11
CA GLU A 35 -2.80 -2.98 10.07
C GLU A 35 -1.41 -2.93 9.41
N TYR A 36 -0.42 -2.54 10.21
CA TYR A 36 0.99 -2.69 9.86
C TYR A 36 1.46 -4.13 10.06
N TRP A 37 2.43 -4.55 9.25
CA TRP A 37 3.08 -5.86 9.36
C TRP A 37 4.57 -5.76 8.99
N MET A 38 5.35 -6.75 9.43
CA MET A 38 6.76 -6.90 9.05
C MET A 38 7.10 -8.36 8.72
N LYS A 39 8.09 -8.57 7.86
CA LYS A 39 8.64 -9.88 7.50
C LYS A 39 10.18 -9.80 7.49
N PRO A 40 10.91 -10.65 8.23
CA PRO A 40 10.42 -11.58 9.25
C PRO A 40 9.60 -10.87 10.34
N SER A 41 8.64 -11.58 10.93
CA SER A 41 7.77 -11.03 11.96
C SER A 41 8.53 -10.70 13.24
N ARG A 42 7.97 -9.82 14.07
CA ARG A 42 8.55 -9.45 15.38
C ARG A 42 8.88 -10.67 16.25
N ALA A 43 8.09 -11.74 16.16
CA ALA A 43 8.27 -12.99 16.89
C ALA A 43 9.31 -13.95 16.27
N GLU A 44 9.68 -13.77 15.00
CA GLU A 44 10.83 -14.43 14.37
C GLU A 44 12.12 -13.67 14.69
N LEU A 45 12.11 -12.33 14.60
CA LEU A 45 13.24 -11.48 14.96
C LEU A 45 13.67 -11.70 16.41
N SER A 46 12.74 -11.81 17.37
CA SER A 46 13.05 -12.13 18.77
C SER A 46 13.67 -13.52 19.01
N LYS A 47 13.72 -14.39 17.99
CA LYS A 47 14.37 -15.71 18.06
C LYS A 47 15.72 -15.75 17.34
N MET A 48 16.08 -14.69 16.61
CA MET A 48 17.35 -14.59 15.90
C MET A 48 18.50 -14.24 16.86
N SER A 49 19.70 -14.75 16.57
CA SER A 49 20.90 -14.34 17.28
C SER A 49 21.26 -12.89 16.97
N ARG A 50 22.08 -12.26 17.82
CA ARG A 50 22.55 -10.89 17.60
C ARG A 50 23.28 -10.74 16.25
N ASP A 51 23.96 -11.77 15.79
CA ASP A 51 24.70 -11.74 14.51
C ASP A 51 23.82 -12.08 13.30
N GLN A 52 22.65 -12.70 13.49
CA GLN A 52 21.60 -12.75 12.46
C GLN A 52 20.88 -11.40 12.35
N LEU A 53 20.54 -10.76 13.47
CA LEU A 53 19.87 -9.46 13.51
C LEU A 53 20.70 -8.31 12.91
N LYS A 54 22.02 -8.44 12.79
CA LYS A 54 22.91 -7.47 12.11
C LYS A 54 22.79 -7.48 10.57
N GLN A 55 22.21 -8.52 9.99
CA GLN A 55 22.25 -8.78 8.56
C GLN A 55 20.94 -9.46 8.08
N VAL A 56 19.80 -8.92 8.50
CA VAL A 56 18.49 -9.47 8.11
C VAL A 56 18.24 -9.16 6.64
N GLU A 57 18.26 -10.20 5.81
CA GLU A 57 18.02 -10.10 4.36
C GLU A 57 16.53 -10.06 4.02
N GLY A 58 16.17 -9.30 2.98
CA GLY A 58 14.79 -9.21 2.50
C GLY A 58 13.79 -8.66 3.53
N TYR A 59 14.28 -7.94 4.55
CA TYR A 59 13.40 -7.32 5.55
C TYR A 59 12.36 -6.47 4.84
N THR A 60 11.11 -6.59 5.25
CA THR A 60 9.98 -5.94 4.61
C THR A 60 9.06 -5.39 5.67
N VAL A 61 8.64 -4.14 5.51
CA VAL A 61 7.60 -3.50 6.33
C VAL A 61 6.46 -3.10 5.41
N GLY A 62 5.24 -3.40 5.79
CA GLY A 62 4.06 -3.09 5.00
C GLY A 62 2.88 -2.66 5.84
N ARG A 63 1.85 -2.16 5.16
CA ARG A 63 0.56 -1.83 5.75
C ARG A 63 -0.56 -2.21 4.79
N GLN A 64 -1.53 -2.96 5.29
CA GLN A 64 -2.66 -3.44 4.50
C GLN A 64 -3.40 -2.25 3.84
N LYS A 65 -3.78 -2.40 2.56
CA LYS A 65 -4.52 -1.41 1.76
C LYS A 65 -3.71 -0.15 1.41
N CYS A 66 -2.38 -0.19 1.54
CA CYS A 66 -1.50 0.98 1.34
C CYS A 66 -0.23 0.62 0.57
N GLY A 67 0.44 -0.48 0.93
CA GLY A 67 1.66 -0.92 0.27
C GLY A 67 2.73 -1.44 1.23
N GLN A 68 3.96 -1.58 0.71
CA GLN A 68 5.11 -2.09 1.45
C GLN A 68 6.44 -1.54 0.93
N VAL A 69 7.45 -1.63 1.78
CA VAL A 69 8.87 -1.40 1.46
C VAL A 69 9.66 -2.66 1.80
N THR A 70 10.42 -3.16 0.84
CA THR A 70 11.35 -4.29 1.00
C THR A 70 12.77 -3.77 0.84
N PHE A 71 13.62 -4.03 1.84
CA PHE A 71 15.01 -3.61 1.86
C PHE A 71 15.86 -4.60 1.05
N ASP A 72 16.48 -4.13 -0.05
CA ASP A 72 17.18 -4.98 -1.03
C ASP A 72 18.61 -5.34 -0.58
N ARG A 73 18.99 -4.94 0.65
CA ARG A 73 20.29 -5.18 1.28
C ARG A 73 20.09 -5.69 2.71
N PRO A 74 21.03 -6.48 3.27
CA PRO A 74 20.98 -6.89 4.67
C PRO A 74 20.96 -5.65 5.60
N VAL A 75 20.03 -5.61 6.55
CA VAL A 75 19.88 -4.50 7.51
C VAL A 75 20.29 -4.90 8.93
N ASP A 76 20.90 -3.95 9.66
CA ASP A 76 21.31 -4.12 11.07
C ASP A 76 20.21 -3.65 12.02
N LEU A 77 19.31 -4.59 12.33
CA LEU A 77 18.20 -4.39 13.27
C LEU A 77 18.66 -4.35 14.74
N THR A 78 19.95 -4.58 15.05
CA THR A 78 20.46 -4.44 16.44
C THR A 78 20.70 -2.98 16.85
N THR A 79 20.62 -2.06 15.89
CA THR A 79 20.75 -0.60 16.09
C THR A 79 19.42 0.16 15.99
N ILE A 80 18.31 -0.57 15.81
CA ILE A 80 16.97 -0.03 15.53
C ILE A 80 16.01 -0.45 16.64
N ASP A 81 15.20 0.48 17.13
CA ASP A 81 14.05 0.15 17.97
C ASP A 81 12.95 -0.52 17.11
N LEU A 82 12.89 -1.85 17.20
CA LEU A 82 11.92 -2.68 16.48
C LEU A 82 10.46 -2.37 16.80
N ASP A 83 10.17 -1.83 17.98
CA ASP A 83 8.80 -1.54 18.40
C ASP A 83 8.34 -0.16 17.87
N ASN A 84 9.31 0.72 17.55
CA ASN A 84 9.10 1.98 16.84
C ASN A 84 9.23 1.87 15.30
N VAL A 85 9.54 0.69 14.72
CA VAL A 85 9.64 0.54 13.25
C VAL A 85 8.29 0.81 12.57
N LEU A 86 7.19 0.29 13.11
CA LEU A 86 5.87 0.35 12.48
C LEU A 86 5.16 1.69 12.79
N GLY A 87 5.08 2.59 11.81
CA GLY A 87 4.44 3.90 11.95
C GLY A 87 5.28 4.98 12.62
N GLY A 88 6.39 4.63 13.26
CA GLY A 88 7.43 5.56 13.68
C GLY A 88 8.48 5.76 12.59
N ILE A 89 9.43 4.83 12.50
CA ILE A 89 10.54 4.88 11.53
C ILE A 89 10.05 4.64 10.10
N VAL A 90 9.13 3.70 9.89
CA VAL A 90 8.52 3.41 8.58
C VAL A 90 7.05 3.80 8.63
N GLN A 91 6.74 4.95 8.01
CA GLN A 91 5.38 5.47 7.88
C GLN A 91 4.80 5.07 6.53
N ILE A 92 3.67 4.37 6.56
CA ILE A 92 2.92 3.95 5.38
C ILE A 92 1.49 4.46 5.52
N THR A 93 1.08 5.30 4.58
CA THR A 93 -0.30 5.79 4.43
C THR A 93 -0.80 5.41 3.04
N VAL A 94 -2.06 5.72 2.73
CA VAL A 94 -2.57 5.50 1.37
C VAL A 94 -1.71 6.30 0.40
N ARG A 95 -1.11 5.61 -0.58
CA ARG A 95 -0.34 6.20 -1.68
C ARG A 95 0.91 7.01 -1.28
N SER A 96 1.48 6.75 -0.10
CA SER A 96 2.76 7.34 0.33
C SER A 96 3.50 6.42 1.31
N ILE A 97 4.83 6.35 1.15
CA ILE A 97 5.75 5.61 2.01
C ILE A 97 6.94 6.52 2.37
N THR A 98 7.22 6.64 3.67
CA THR A 98 8.36 7.39 4.21
C THR A 98 9.15 6.53 5.17
N VAL A 99 10.48 6.54 5.06
CA VAL A 99 11.39 5.89 6.02
C VAL A 99 12.34 6.96 6.59
N TYR A 100 12.40 7.04 7.92
CA TYR A 100 12.95 8.18 8.67
C TYR A 100 12.25 9.51 8.31
N PRO A 101 11.01 9.73 8.80
CA PRO A 101 10.27 10.98 8.57
C PRO A 101 10.92 12.19 9.26
N ASP A 102 11.63 11.98 10.37
CA ASP A 102 12.49 13.00 10.99
C ASP A 102 13.92 12.87 10.49
N GLU A 103 14.42 13.91 9.82
CA GLU A 103 15.77 13.97 9.27
C GLU A 103 16.86 13.96 10.35
N ALA A 104 16.58 14.44 11.56
CA ALA A 104 17.52 14.36 12.68
C ALA A 104 17.75 12.91 13.16
N THR A 105 16.81 12.01 12.89
CA THR A 105 16.94 10.57 13.16
C THR A 105 17.45 9.75 11.97
N LYS A 106 17.55 10.35 10.78
CA LYS A 106 17.86 9.65 9.53
C LYS A 106 19.35 9.28 9.49
N PRO A 107 19.72 7.99 9.54
CA PRO A 107 21.12 7.57 9.53
C PRO A 107 21.74 7.77 8.13
N PRO A 108 23.08 7.80 8.00
CA PRO A 108 23.76 7.88 6.71
C PRO A 108 23.34 6.77 5.73
N ARG A 109 23.48 7.03 4.42
CA ARG A 109 23.24 6.03 3.37
C ARG A 109 24.06 4.76 3.67
N GLY A 110 23.41 3.59 3.62
CA GLY A 110 24.02 2.31 3.96
C GLY A 110 24.02 1.96 5.47
N LYS A 111 23.25 2.67 6.31
CA LYS A 111 23.10 2.41 7.76
C LYS A 111 21.64 2.36 8.17
N GLY A 112 21.34 1.54 9.19
CA GLY A 112 19.97 1.28 9.64
C GLY A 112 19.10 0.77 8.48
N LEU A 113 17.92 1.37 8.32
CA LEU A 113 17.03 1.12 7.18
C LEU A 113 17.32 2.04 5.98
N ASN A 114 18.33 2.92 6.03
CA ASN A 114 18.63 3.86 4.94
C ASN A 114 19.47 3.19 3.82
N VAL A 115 18.94 2.12 3.25
CA VAL A 115 19.57 1.24 2.25
C VAL A 115 18.75 1.18 0.94
N PRO A 116 19.33 0.73 -0.18
CA PRO A 116 18.58 0.47 -1.41
C PRO A 116 17.39 -0.48 -1.16
N SER A 117 16.23 -0.14 -1.74
CA SER A 117 14.96 -0.79 -1.42
C SER A 117 13.98 -0.76 -2.59
N THR A 118 13.16 -1.81 -2.70
CA THR A 118 12.02 -1.89 -3.61
C THR A 118 10.73 -1.52 -2.87
N LEU A 119 10.00 -0.53 -3.36
CA LEU A 119 8.71 -0.07 -2.83
C LEU A 119 7.55 -0.57 -3.71
N ARG A 120 6.43 -0.92 -3.07
CA ARG A 120 5.11 -1.19 -3.67
C ARG A 120 4.10 -0.23 -3.07
N ILE A 121 3.47 0.62 -3.88
CA ILE A 121 2.46 1.57 -3.43
C ILE A 121 1.11 1.25 -4.07
N GLU A 122 0.13 0.87 -3.24
CA GLU A 122 -1.24 0.51 -3.64
C GLU A 122 -2.12 1.74 -3.87
N ASN A 123 -3.21 1.58 -4.62
CA ASN A 123 -4.18 2.63 -4.97
C ASN A 123 -3.59 3.79 -5.79
N SER A 124 -2.46 3.55 -6.46
CA SER A 124 -1.69 4.51 -7.26
C SER A 124 -2.37 4.90 -8.58
N TRP A 125 -3.70 4.87 -8.65
CA TRP A 125 -4.50 5.12 -9.86
C TRP A 125 -4.36 6.54 -10.44
N PRO A 126 -4.67 6.74 -11.73
CA PRO A 126 -4.96 8.06 -12.29
C PRO A 126 -6.07 8.77 -11.49
N ARG A 127 -6.01 10.11 -11.37
CA ARG A 127 -7.05 10.91 -10.70
C ARG A 127 -7.58 12.04 -11.58
N GLY A 128 -8.83 12.40 -11.31
CA GLY A 128 -9.44 13.62 -11.80
C GLY A 128 -8.92 14.87 -11.08
N ARG A 129 -9.29 16.04 -11.61
CA ARG A 129 -8.90 17.37 -11.09
C ARG A 129 -9.36 17.64 -9.64
N ASP A 130 -10.33 16.88 -9.13
CA ASP A 130 -10.77 16.94 -7.73
C ASP A 130 -9.78 16.28 -6.73
N ARG A 131 -8.81 15.50 -7.24
CA ARG A 131 -7.70 14.84 -6.51
C ARG A 131 -8.15 13.80 -5.44
N LYS A 132 -9.45 13.58 -5.25
CA LYS A 132 -10.06 12.64 -4.26
C LYS A 132 -10.59 11.37 -4.92
N THR A 133 -11.11 11.50 -6.13
CA THR A 133 -11.62 10.41 -6.98
C THR A 133 -10.45 9.73 -7.70
N SER A 134 -10.17 8.50 -7.29
CA SER A 134 -9.40 7.55 -8.09
C SER A 134 -10.23 7.11 -9.28
N SER A 135 -9.64 7.17 -10.47
CA SER A 135 -10.29 6.82 -11.73
C SER A 135 -9.81 5.46 -12.20
N SER A 136 -10.75 4.51 -12.39
CA SER A 136 -10.46 3.14 -12.83
C SER A 136 -10.13 3.03 -14.34
N ILE A 137 -9.48 4.05 -14.91
CA ILE A 137 -9.01 4.06 -16.29
C ILE A 137 -7.73 3.22 -16.36
N ILE A 138 -7.73 2.19 -17.21
CA ILE A 138 -6.64 1.21 -17.39
C ILE A 138 -5.98 1.27 -18.77
N SER A 139 -6.33 2.27 -19.59
CA SER A 139 -5.84 2.46 -20.96
C SER A 139 -6.12 3.86 -21.51
N GLY A 140 -5.37 4.27 -22.53
CA GLY A 140 -5.57 5.52 -23.27
C GLY A 140 -4.88 6.74 -22.67
N PRO A 141 -4.94 7.92 -23.31
CA PRO A 141 -3.95 8.99 -23.10
C PRO A 141 -3.80 9.51 -21.66
N LEU A 142 -4.86 9.45 -20.84
CA LEU A 142 -4.80 9.82 -19.42
C LEU A 142 -4.07 8.79 -18.56
N PHE A 143 -4.22 7.50 -18.88
CA PHE A 143 -3.45 6.41 -18.28
C PHE A 143 -1.99 6.47 -18.75
N ASP A 144 -1.77 6.72 -20.04
CA ASP A 144 -0.44 6.79 -20.63
C ASP A 144 0.36 7.97 -20.04
N LYS A 145 -0.22 9.18 -19.93
CA LYS A 145 0.39 10.33 -19.19
C LYS A 145 0.67 9.98 -17.73
N HIS A 146 -0.24 9.24 -17.08
CA HIS A 146 -0.07 8.88 -15.68
C HIS A 146 1.13 7.93 -15.47
N VAL A 147 1.25 6.85 -16.26
CA VAL A 147 2.38 5.92 -16.18
C VAL A 147 3.70 6.58 -16.62
N ASP A 148 3.67 7.46 -17.63
CA ASP A 148 4.80 8.30 -18.03
C ASP A 148 5.28 9.25 -16.92
N ARG A 149 4.37 9.76 -16.08
CA ARG A 149 4.75 10.52 -14.89
C ARG A 149 5.31 9.63 -13.78
N LEU A 150 4.75 8.43 -13.57
CA LEU A 150 5.28 7.46 -12.60
C LEU A 150 6.72 7.02 -12.94
N SER A 151 7.06 6.92 -14.23
CA SER A 151 8.42 6.55 -14.68
C SER A 151 9.45 7.68 -14.58
N LYS A 152 8.99 8.93 -14.36
CA LYS A 152 9.82 10.14 -14.26
C LYS A 152 9.99 10.67 -12.84
N VAL A 153 9.45 10.00 -11.82
CA VAL A 153 9.58 10.46 -10.42
C VAL A 153 11.04 10.47 -9.98
N THR A 154 11.55 11.64 -9.61
CA THR A 154 12.95 11.87 -9.25
C THR A 154 13.42 10.97 -8.10
N ASN A 155 14.67 10.51 -8.16
CA ASN A 155 15.29 9.59 -7.20
C ASN A 155 14.66 8.18 -7.13
N THR A 156 13.79 7.82 -8.09
CA THR A 156 13.26 6.45 -8.24
C THR A 156 13.78 5.77 -9.52
N GLU A 157 13.90 4.45 -9.47
CA GLU A 157 14.05 3.56 -10.63
C GLU A 157 12.71 2.85 -10.82
N PHE A 158 11.95 3.21 -11.86
CA PHE A 158 10.66 2.57 -12.14
C PHE A 158 10.83 1.09 -12.51
N VAL A 159 10.09 0.21 -11.82
CA VAL A 159 10.14 -1.24 -12.07
C VAL A 159 8.91 -1.71 -12.84
N THR A 160 7.70 -1.39 -12.37
CA THR A 160 6.45 -1.71 -13.08
C THR A 160 5.25 -0.91 -12.53
N TYR A 161 4.16 -0.88 -13.29
CA TYR A 161 2.85 -0.43 -12.82
C TYR A 161 1.79 -1.49 -13.15
N GLU A 162 1.20 -2.08 -12.11
CA GLU A 162 0.20 -3.14 -12.22
C GLU A 162 -1.18 -2.52 -12.47
N LYS A 163 -1.51 -2.31 -13.75
CA LYS A 163 -2.73 -1.59 -14.18
C LYS A 163 -4.05 -2.16 -13.65
N ASP A 164 -4.08 -3.45 -13.29
CA ASP A 164 -5.30 -4.14 -12.87
C ASP A 164 -5.49 -4.09 -11.33
N THR A 165 -4.44 -3.74 -10.57
CA THR A 165 -4.44 -3.59 -9.10
C THR A 165 -4.18 -2.15 -8.64
N GLY A 166 -3.67 -1.29 -9.53
CA GLY A 166 -3.26 0.07 -9.20
C GLY A 166 -2.00 0.12 -8.33
N VAL A 167 -1.10 -0.86 -8.46
CA VAL A 167 0.15 -0.91 -7.69
C VAL A 167 1.31 -0.39 -8.52
N TRP A 168 1.94 0.68 -8.03
CA TRP A 168 3.20 1.20 -8.56
C TRP A 168 4.36 0.53 -7.84
N VAL A 169 5.36 0.06 -8.61
CA VAL A 169 6.57 -0.58 -8.11
C VAL A 169 7.79 0.18 -8.63
N PHE A 170 8.67 0.57 -7.71
CA PHE A 170 9.90 1.29 -8.01
C PHE A 170 10.98 0.96 -6.98
N ARG A 171 12.23 1.19 -7.33
CA ARG A 171 13.38 1.12 -6.43
C ARG A 171 13.86 2.51 -6.05
N VAL A 172 14.51 2.59 -4.90
CA VAL A 172 15.19 3.79 -4.40
C VAL A 172 16.57 3.39 -3.90
N ALA A 173 17.58 4.23 -4.13
CA ALA A 173 18.94 3.96 -3.65
C ALA A 173 19.14 4.26 -2.15
N HIS A 174 18.25 5.09 -1.58
CA HIS A 174 18.20 5.55 -0.19
C HIS A 174 16.88 6.32 0.02
N PHE A 175 16.53 6.69 1.26
CA PHE A 175 15.20 7.20 1.57
C PHE A 175 15.07 8.73 1.70
N THR A 176 14.22 9.27 0.83
CA THR A 176 13.40 10.45 1.09
C THR A 176 11.95 10.01 1.34
N THR A 177 11.03 10.96 1.55
CA THR A 177 9.58 10.71 1.39
C THR A 177 9.28 10.35 -0.06
N TYR A 178 8.42 9.37 -0.30
CA TYR A 178 7.91 9.04 -1.64
C TYR A 178 6.38 8.90 -1.60
N GLY A 179 5.70 9.94 -2.08
CA GLY A 179 4.25 10.03 -2.21
C GLY A 179 3.84 10.46 -3.62
N LEU A 180 2.57 10.22 -3.96
CA LEU A 180 2.01 10.59 -5.27
C LEU A 180 1.21 11.90 -5.20
N ASP A 181 1.95 13.01 -5.18
CA ASP A 181 1.45 14.38 -5.13
C ASP A 181 1.13 14.91 -6.55
N TYR A 182 -0.16 15.06 -6.86
CA TYR A 182 -0.64 15.63 -8.15
C TYR A 182 -0.61 17.17 -8.12
N GLU A 183 0.51 17.81 -7.79
CA GLU A 183 0.62 19.29 -7.77
C GLU A 183 1.24 19.87 -9.05
N ASP A 184 1.94 19.04 -9.81
CA ASP A 184 2.59 19.36 -11.08
C ASP A 184 1.65 19.19 -12.30
N ASP A 185 0.37 19.61 -12.15
CA ASP A 185 -0.71 19.51 -13.16
C ASP A 185 -1.47 20.86 -13.32
N GLU A 186 -0.74 21.99 -13.28
CA GLU A 186 -1.20 23.35 -13.69
C GLU A 186 -0.58 23.76 -15.05
#